data_AF-A0AAD2E4G1-F1
#
_entry.id   AF-A0AAD2E4G1-F1
#
_cell.length_a   1.000
_cell.length_b   1.000
_cell.length_c   1.000
_cell.angle_alpha   90.00
_cell.angle_beta   90.00
_cell.angle_gamma   90.00
#
_symmetry.space_group_name_H-M   'P 1'
#
loop_
_entity.id
_entity.type
_entity.pdbx_description
1 polymer ?
#
loop_
_entity_poly.entity_id
_entity_poly.type
_entity_poly.pdbx_seq_one_letter_code
_entity_poly.pdbx_strand_id
1 'polypeptide(L)'
;MATHFFFDFQISFEFCAAIEHQGLEKLQQHEHSSGVDCFESVITTIAKLSLKSLQELVRLQTFNRSGFQQIQLDIQFLKSTLRDIAEDEAAIDFLLDEVIDATTERCLDPVPLKPPILDRLVKAKLTKTSQ
;
A
#
# COMPACT_ATOMS: atom_id res chain seq x y z
N MET A 1 0.91 24.37 -12.09
CA MET A 1 1.06 22.99 -12.61
C MET A 1 1.98 22.09 -11.78
N ALA A 2 2.68 22.59 -10.75
CA ALA A 2 3.51 21.77 -9.85
C ALA A 2 2.80 21.31 -8.56
N THR A 3 1.55 21.72 -8.34
CA THR A 3 0.78 21.41 -7.12
C THR A 3 0.12 20.03 -7.13
N HIS A 4 0.04 19.35 -8.28
CA HIS A 4 -0.46 17.97 -8.35
C HIS A 4 0.59 16.95 -7.87
N PHE A 5 1.87 17.19 -8.17
CA PHE A 5 2.96 16.28 -7.79
C PHE A 5 3.19 16.20 -6.27
N PHE A 6 2.80 17.23 -5.52
CA PHE A 6 2.96 17.28 -4.08
C PHE A 6 1.83 16.57 -3.32
N PHE A 7 0.67 16.36 -3.97
CA PHE A 7 -0.47 15.63 -3.39
C PHE A 7 -0.33 14.10 -3.51
N ASP A 8 0.42 13.60 -4.49
CA ASP A 8 0.59 12.15 -4.71
C ASP A 8 1.47 11.46 -3.65
N PHE A 9 2.45 12.17 -3.07
CA PHE A 9 3.30 11.61 -1.98
C PHE A 9 2.59 11.61 -0.61
N GLN A 10 1.62 12.50 -0.43
CA GLN A 10 0.92 12.67 0.85
C GLN A 10 -0.07 11.52 1.12
N ILE A 11 -0.68 10.95 0.07
CA ILE A 11 -1.69 9.90 0.22
C ILE A 11 -1.05 8.57 0.65
N SER A 12 0.06 8.16 0.05
CA SER A 12 0.80 6.97 0.50
C SER A 12 1.39 7.13 1.89
N PHE A 13 1.83 8.33 2.27
CA PHE A 13 2.44 8.59 3.58
C PHE A 13 1.40 8.62 4.72
N GLU A 14 0.27 9.31 4.55
CA GLU A 14 -0.81 9.33 5.56
C GLU A 14 -1.49 7.97 5.69
N PHE A 15 -1.60 7.19 4.61
CA PHE A 15 -2.25 5.89 4.63
C PHE A 15 -1.36 4.78 5.20
N CYS A 16 -0.07 4.75 4.83
CA CYS A 16 0.91 3.90 5.52
C CYS A 16 1.05 4.31 6.97
N ALA A 17 1.14 5.60 7.29
CA ALA A 17 1.19 6.05 8.68
C ALA A 17 -0.09 5.68 9.44
N ALA A 18 -1.28 5.75 8.84
CA ALA A 18 -2.51 5.33 9.51
C ALA A 18 -2.54 3.83 9.80
N ILE A 19 -2.10 2.97 8.86
CA ILE A 19 -2.04 1.51 9.07
C ILE A 19 -0.91 1.13 10.04
N GLU A 20 0.25 1.76 9.92
CA GLU A 20 1.44 1.49 10.74
C GLU A 20 1.24 2.00 12.18
N HIS A 21 0.67 3.19 12.37
CA HIS A 21 0.45 3.81 13.68
C HIS A 21 -0.77 3.22 14.42
N GLN A 22 -1.80 2.73 13.72
CA GLN A 22 -2.92 2.00 14.36
C GLN A 22 -2.64 0.50 14.54
N GLY A 23 -1.81 -0.11 13.68
CA GLY A 23 -1.49 -1.54 13.72
C GLY A 23 -0.44 -1.90 14.77
N LEU A 24 0.67 -1.16 14.84
CA LEU A 24 1.79 -1.49 15.75
C LEU A 24 1.47 -1.21 17.23
N GLU A 25 0.78 -0.11 17.55
CA GLU A 25 0.49 0.23 18.95
C GLU A 25 -0.44 -0.79 19.64
N LYS A 26 -1.20 -1.58 18.87
CA LYS A 26 -2.07 -2.64 19.41
C LYS A 26 -1.41 -4.02 19.51
N LEU A 27 -0.25 -4.22 18.87
CA LEU A 27 0.48 -5.50 18.89
C LEU A 27 1.35 -5.70 20.15
N GLN A 28 1.61 -4.65 20.93
CA GLN A 28 2.35 -4.79 22.21
C GLN A 28 1.45 -4.99 23.46
N GLN A 29 0.12 -5.02 23.34
CA GLN A 29 -0.76 -5.07 24.52
C GLN A 29 -1.66 -6.31 24.65
N HIS A 30 -1.70 -7.26 23.72
CA HIS A 30 -2.69 -8.35 23.79
C HIS A 30 -2.11 -9.76 23.69
N GLU A 31 -1.14 -10.07 24.55
CA GLU A 31 -0.79 -11.46 24.90
C GLU A 31 -1.58 -11.91 26.16
N HIS A 32 -2.90 -11.70 26.19
CA HIS A 32 -3.77 -12.43 27.11
C HIS A 32 -5.25 -12.32 26.72
N SER A 33 -5.93 -13.48 26.67
CA SER A 33 -7.39 -13.64 26.59
C SER A 33 -8.03 -13.61 25.19
N SER A 34 -8.13 -14.78 24.58
CA SER A 34 -9.34 -15.34 23.93
C SER A 34 -10.19 -14.49 22.95
N GLY A 35 -9.62 -13.50 22.24
CA GLY A 35 -10.37 -12.63 21.31
C GLY A 35 -9.64 -12.24 20.02
N VAL A 36 -8.63 -13.01 19.60
CA VAL A 36 -7.67 -12.64 18.54
C VAL A 36 -8.29 -12.61 17.14
N ASP A 37 -9.28 -13.47 16.85
CA ASP A 37 -9.85 -13.64 15.50
C ASP A 37 -10.59 -12.39 14.97
N CYS A 38 -11.16 -11.56 15.85
CA CYS A 38 -11.93 -10.38 15.41
C CYS A 38 -11.03 -9.27 14.87
N PHE A 39 -9.87 -9.06 15.48
CA PHE A 39 -9.01 -7.94 15.12
C PHE A 39 -8.38 -8.12 13.74
N GLU A 40 -7.87 -9.32 13.45
CA GLU A 40 -7.30 -9.64 12.13
C GLU A 40 -8.34 -9.51 11.00
N SER A 41 -9.57 -9.95 11.26
CA SER A 41 -10.70 -9.77 10.33
C SER A 41 -11.06 -8.29 10.12
N VAL A 42 -11.03 -7.49 11.18
CA VAL A 42 -11.26 -6.03 11.11
C VAL A 42 -10.15 -5.35 10.30
N ILE A 43 -8.88 -5.66 10.55
CA ILE A 43 -7.75 -5.13 9.80
C ILE A 43 -7.83 -5.52 8.33
N THR A 44 -8.12 -6.78 8.04
CA THR A 44 -8.31 -7.28 6.67
C THR A 44 -9.45 -6.55 5.96
N THR A 45 -10.56 -6.30 6.65
CA THR A 45 -11.70 -5.56 6.10
C THR A 45 -11.34 -4.11 5.80
N ILE A 46 -10.65 -3.43 6.73
CA ILE A 46 -10.18 -2.06 6.55
C ILE A 46 -9.23 -1.99 5.37
N ALA A 47 -8.23 -2.87 5.31
CA ALA A 47 -7.28 -2.94 4.20
C ALA A 47 -7.98 -3.15 2.85
N LYS A 48 -8.96 -4.07 2.78
CA LYS A 48 -9.74 -4.31 1.56
C LYS A 48 -10.57 -3.09 1.11
N LEU A 49 -11.17 -2.35 2.04
CA LEU A 49 -11.91 -1.11 1.73
C LEU A 49 -10.96 -0.03 1.24
N SER A 50 -9.87 0.14 1.97
CA SER A 50 -8.75 1.01 1.69
C SER A 50 -8.20 0.85 0.27
N LEU A 51 -7.90 -0.39 -0.14
CA LEU A 51 -7.37 -0.69 -1.48
C LEU A 51 -8.40 -0.41 -2.58
N LYS A 52 -9.68 -0.71 -2.36
CA LYS A 52 -10.76 -0.37 -3.31
C LYS A 52 -10.93 1.15 -3.47
N SER A 53 -10.82 1.90 -2.37
CA SER A 53 -10.86 3.37 -2.42
C SER A 53 -9.64 3.94 -3.17
N LEU A 54 -8.46 3.37 -2.97
CA LEU A 54 -7.25 3.74 -3.71
C LEU A 54 -7.41 3.46 -5.21
N GLN A 55 -7.95 2.29 -5.58
CA GLN A 55 -8.24 1.94 -6.97
C GLN A 55 -9.16 2.98 -7.63
N GLU A 56 -10.24 3.39 -6.95
CA GLU A 56 -11.14 4.40 -7.51
C GLU A 56 -10.48 5.79 -7.60
N LEU A 57 -9.63 6.14 -6.63
CA LEU A 57 -8.88 7.39 -6.68
C LEU A 57 -7.92 7.44 -7.87
N VAL A 58 -7.13 6.37 -8.10
CA VAL A 58 -6.18 6.34 -9.24
C VAL A 58 -6.92 6.43 -10.57
N ARG A 59 -8.14 5.88 -10.67
CA ARG A 59 -8.98 5.96 -11.89
C ARG A 59 -9.33 7.41 -12.27
N LEU A 60 -9.44 8.29 -11.28
CA LEU A 60 -9.74 9.72 -11.46
C LEU A 60 -8.49 10.57 -11.78
N GLN A 61 -7.29 10.01 -11.61
CA GLN A 61 -6.04 10.72 -11.87
C GLN A 61 -5.48 10.41 -13.26
N THR A 62 -4.54 11.23 -13.72
CA THR A 62 -3.72 10.94 -14.92
C THR A 62 -2.26 10.92 -14.49
N PHE A 63 -1.57 9.83 -14.83
CA PHE A 63 -0.18 9.63 -14.40
C PHE A 63 0.79 9.85 -15.55
N ASN A 64 1.99 10.33 -15.21
CA ASN A 64 3.16 10.20 -16.06
C ASN A 64 3.98 8.98 -15.62
N ARG A 65 5.08 8.70 -16.33
CA ARG A 65 5.98 7.59 -16.02
C ARG A 65 6.41 7.55 -14.55
N SER A 66 6.86 8.68 -14.00
CA SER A 66 7.32 8.74 -12.60
C SER A 66 6.21 8.50 -11.59
N GLY A 67 5.00 9.01 -11.83
CA GLY A 67 3.84 8.76 -10.97
C GLY A 67 3.46 7.28 -10.95
N PHE A 68 3.42 6.64 -12.13
CA PHE A 68 3.18 5.20 -12.22
C PHE A 68 4.24 4.37 -11.48
N GLN A 69 5.52 4.71 -11.64
CA GLN A 69 6.61 4.03 -10.94
C GLN A 69 6.58 4.23 -9.42
N GLN A 70 6.09 5.38 -8.95
CA GLN A 70 5.88 5.62 -7.53
C GLN A 70 4.76 4.75 -6.96
N ILE A 71 3.63 4.64 -7.66
CA ILE A 71 2.54 3.73 -7.26
C ILE A 71 3.03 2.28 -7.22
N GLN A 72 3.86 1.85 -8.19
CA GLN A 72 4.48 0.52 -8.13
C GLN A 72 5.32 0.30 -6.87
N LEU A 73 6.11 1.30 -6.46
CA LEU A 73 6.90 1.22 -5.22
C LEU A 73 6.01 1.13 -3.98
N ASP A 74 4.98 1.97 -3.93
CA ASP A 74 4.07 2.06 -2.78
C ASP A 74 3.26 0.77 -2.62
N ILE A 75 2.75 0.22 -3.73
CA ILE A 75 1.99 -1.05 -3.72
C ILE A 75 2.88 -2.22 -3.32
N GLN A 76 4.14 -2.28 -3.77
CA GLN A 76 5.05 -3.35 -3.35
C GLN A 76 5.46 -3.23 -1.88
N PHE A 77 5.62 -2.01 -1.38
CA PHE A 77 5.84 -1.78 0.04
C PHE A 77 4.61 -2.23 0.85
N LEU A 78 3.42 -1.80 0.44
CA LEU A 78 2.16 -2.16 1.10
C LEU A 78 1.91 -3.67 1.06
N LYS A 79 2.27 -4.36 -0.04
CA LYS A 79 2.21 -5.82 -0.14
C LYS A 79 2.98 -6.49 0.99
N SER A 80 4.22 -6.06 1.25
CA SER A 80 5.01 -6.61 2.35
C SER A 80 4.37 -6.36 3.72
N THR A 81 3.84 -5.15 3.95
CA THR A 81 3.23 -4.79 5.23
C THR A 81 1.89 -5.50 5.48
N LEU A 82 1.02 -5.59 4.47
CA LEU A 82 -0.32 -6.17 4.62
C LEU A 82 -0.28 -7.69 4.73
N ARG A 83 0.70 -8.35 4.10
CA ARG A 83 0.86 -9.81 4.17
C ARG A 83 1.04 -10.30 5.60
N ASP A 84 1.69 -9.51 6.45
CA ASP A 84 1.99 -9.90 7.83
C ASP A 84 0.79 -9.70 8.78
N ILE A 85 -0.27 -8.99 8.35
CA ILE A 85 -1.39 -8.57 9.24
C ILE A 85 -2.79 -8.91 8.72
N ALA A 86 -2.92 -9.41 7.48
CA ALA A 86 -4.19 -9.72 6.86
C ALA A 86 -4.41 -11.22 6.71
N GLU A 87 -5.59 -11.70 7.09
CA GLU A 87 -5.97 -13.12 7.08
C GLU A 87 -6.12 -13.67 5.64
N ASP A 88 -6.47 -12.80 4.69
CA ASP A 88 -6.76 -13.17 3.30
C ASP A 88 -5.73 -12.56 2.33
N GLU A 89 -4.52 -13.10 2.37
CA GLU A 89 -3.38 -12.70 1.52
C GLU A 89 -3.76 -12.67 0.03
N ALA A 90 -4.54 -13.66 -0.44
CA ALA A 90 -4.92 -13.76 -1.85
C ALA A 90 -5.83 -12.62 -2.30
N ALA A 91 -6.80 -12.23 -1.48
CA ALA A 91 -7.65 -11.08 -1.80
C ALA A 91 -6.89 -9.75 -1.70
N ILE A 92 -5.90 -9.63 -0.81
CA ILE A 92 -5.03 -8.46 -0.75
C ILE A 92 -4.17 -8.37 -2.01
N ASP A 93 -3.51 -9.45 -2.40
CA ASP A 93 -2.71 -9.51 -3.63
C ASP A 93 -3.52 -9.13 -4.87
N PHE A 94 -4.72 -9.70 -5.00
CA PHE A 94 -5.64 -9.36 -6.08
C PHE A 94 -5.98 -7.86 -6.10
N LEU A 95 -6.29 -7.25 -4.94
CA LEU A 95 -6.64 -5.83 -4.88
C LEU A 95 -5.43 -4.91 -5.14
N LEU A 96 -4.23 -5.32 -4.76
CA LEU A 96 -3.00 -4.58 -5.05
C LEU A 96 -2.70 -4.59 -6.55
N ASP A 97 -2.86 -5.74 -7.21
CA ASP A 97 -2.70 -5.86 -8.67
C ASP A 97 -3.74 -4.99 -9.42
N GLU A 98 -5.00 -4.98 -8.96
CA GLU A 98 -6.05 -4.12 -9.51
C GLU A 98 -5.73 -2.62 -9.44
N VAL A 99 -5.02 -2.16 -8.39
CA VAL A 99 -4.54 -0.77 -8.30
C VAL A 99 -3.45 -0.49 -9.35
N ILE A 100 -2.53 -1.44 -9.57
CA ILE A 100 -1.48 -1.31 -10.59
C ILE A 100 -2.09 -1.27 -12.00
N ASP A 101 -3.07 -2.13 -12.28
CA ASP A 101 -3.75 -2.17 -13.57
C ASP A 101 -4.52 -0.88 -13.81
N ALA A 102 -5.30 -0.41 -12.83
CA ALA A 102 -5.99 0.88 -12.92
C ALA A 102 -5.02 2.05 -13.13
N THR A 103 -3.85 2.03 -12.49
CA THR A 103 -2.83 3.08 -12.68
C THR A 103 -2.18 2.98 -14.07
N THR A 104 -1.97 1.77 -14.58
CA THR A 104 -1.43 1.51 -15.92
C THR A 104 -2.34 2.08 -17.00
N GLU A 105 -3.65 1.82 -16.91
CA GLU A 105 -4.67 2.36 -17.83
C GLU A 105 -4.72 3.89 -17.84
N ARG A 106 -4.36 4.52 -16.71
CA ARG A 106 -4.39 5.97 -16.54
C ARG A 106 -3.04 6.66 -16.76
N CYS A 107 -1.98 5.89 -17.03
CA CYS A 107 -0.66 6.43 -17.29
C CYS A 107 -0.47 6.78 -18.77
N LEU A 108 0.11 7.95 -19.04
CA LEU A 108 0.44 8.39 -20.40
C LEU A 108 1.62 7.61 -21.01
N ASP A 109 2.45 6.98 -20.17
CA ASP A 109 3.66 6.26 -20.57
C ASP A 109 4.01 5.20 -19.50
N PRO A 110 3.27 4.08 -19.46
CA PRO A 110 3.43 3.05 -18.44
C PRO A 110 4.70 2.25 -18.72
N VAL A 111 5.82 2.68 -18.12
CA VAL A 111 7.09 1.94 -18.14
C VAL A 111 7.37 1.41 -16.73
N PRO A 112 7.15 0.10 -16.48
CA PRO A 112 7.38 -0.50 -15.18
C PRO A 112 8.82 -0.37 -14.71
N LEU A 113 9.01 -0.24 -13.40
CA LEU A 113 10.31 -0.45 -12.77
C LEU A 113 10.74 -1.89 -13.00
N LYS A 114 12.04 -2.07 -13.27
CA LYS A 114 12.62 -3.42 -13.34
C LYS A 114 12.55 -4.05 -11.95
N PRO A 115 12.17 -5.33 -11.81
CA PRO A 115 12.05 -5.99 -10.51
C PRO A 115 13.26 -5.80 -9.57
N PRO A 116 14.52 -5.91 -10.05
CA PRO A 116 15.68 -5.70 -9.18
C PRO A 116 15.82 -4.29 -8.60
N ILE A 117 15.27 -3.26 -9.27
CA ILE A 117 15.29 -1.89 -8.78
C ILE A 117 14.20 -1.71 -7.73
N LEU A 118 13.02 -2.24 -8.01
CA LEU A 118 11.86 -2.23 -7.13
C LEU A 118 12.20 -2.89 -5.78
N ASP A 119 12.73 -4.12 -5.82
CA ASP A 119 13.13 -4.88 -4.64
C ASP A 119 14.17 -4.13 -3.80
N ARG A 120 15.16 -3.50 -4.45
CA ARG A 120 16.20 -2.73 -3.76
C ARG A 120 15.63 -1.51 -3.04
N LEU A 121 14.69 -0.80 -3.67
CA LEU A 121 14.08 0.40 -3.10
C LEU A 121 13.14 0.06 -1.94
N VAL A 122 12.33 -1.00 -2.09
CA VAL A 122 11.44 -1.50 -1.03
C VAL A 122 12.28 -1.98 0.16
N LYS A 123 13.30 -2.80 -0.08
CA LYS A 123 14.20 -3.27 0.99
C LYS A 123 14.86 -2.11 1.74
N ALA A 124 15.35 -1.09 1.01
CA ALA A 124 15.96 0.08 1.62
C ALA A 124 14.97 0.90 2.46
N LYS A 125 13.69 0.93 2.09
CA LYS A 125 12.62 1.56 2.87
C LYS A 125 12.34 0.77 4.15
N LEU A 126 12.11 -0.53 4.05
CA LEU A 126 11.85 -1.41 5.21
C LEU A 126 12.98 -1.35 6.25
N THR A 127 14.25 -1.33 5.83
CA THR A 127 15.39 -1.23 6.76
C THR A 127 15.47 0.10 7.52
N LYS A 128 14.85 1.18 7.02
CA LYS A 128 14.84 2.49 7.68
C LYS A 128 13.74 2.61 8.72
N THR A 129 12.64 1.88 8.55
CA THR A 129 11.52 1.89 9.48
C THR A 129 11.80 1.04 10.73
N SER A 130 12.72 0.07 10.65
CA SER A 130 13.14 -0.75 11.80
C SER A 130 14.23 -0.13 12.70
N GLN A 131 14.62 1.15 12.48
CA GLN A 131 15.60 1.90 13.31
C GLN A 131 14.93 3.09 13.97
#